data_AF-A0A2V8DSE0-F1
#
_entry.id   AF-A0A2V8DSE0-F1
#
_cell.length_a   1.000
_cell.length_b   1.000
_cell.length_c   1.000
_cell.angle_alpha   90.00
_cell.angle_beta   90.00
_cell.angle_gamma   90.00
#
_symmetry.space_group_name_H-M   'P 1'
#
loop_
_entity.id
_entity.type
_entity.pdbx_description
1 polymer ?
#
loop_
_entity_poly.entity_id
_entity_poly.type
_entity_poly.pdbx_seq_one_letter_code
_entity_poly.pdbx_strand_id
1 'polypeptide(L)'
;MADSVRYADRIVTPYKPRIVVLYAGDNDIASGTPPERVASNFEQFVQKVQGPLPQTRIIVISIKPSLLRWSMFDKMRSANAMIRAYCSKHPGLTYVDVEPLMLGANGKPRPELFVGDGLHMTPAGYKIWTAALLPYLK
;
A
#
# COMPACT_ATOMS: atom_id res chain seq x y z
N MET A 1 5.93 -2.34 -5.91
CA MET A 1 6.69 -2.74 -4.71
C MET A 1 8.15 -2.97 -5.07
N ALA A 2 8.45 -3.73 -6.12
CA ALA A 2 9.84 -3.98 -6.54
C ALA A 2 10.66 -2.69 -6.76
N ASP A 3 10.10 -1.69 -7.44
CA ASP A 3 10.77 -0.40 -7.66
C ASP A 3 11.02 0.36 -6.36
N SER A 4 10.07 0.30 -5.41
CA SER A 4 10.22 0.91 -4.10
C SER A 4 11.45 0.34 -3.37
N VAL A 5 11.68 -0.97 -3.45
CA VAL A 5 12.90 -1.62 -2.92
C VAL A 5 14.14 -1.14 -3.66
N ARG A 6 14.09 -1.18 -5.00
CA ARG A 6 15.23 -0.84 -5.86
C ARG A 6 15.76 0.57 -5.59
N TYR A 7 14.86 1.54 -5.42
CA TYR A 7 15.21 2.95 -5.32
C TYR A 7 15.22 3.52 -3.90
N ALA A 8 14.93 2.72 -2.85
CA ALA A 8 14.87 3.22 -1.47
C ALA A 8 16.13 3.99 -1.04
N ASP A 9 17.32 3.54 -1.43
CA ASP A 9 18.59 4.19 -1.08
C ASP A 9 18.78 5.56 -1.74
N ARG A 10 18.05 5.79 -2.84
CA ARG A 10 18.11 7.04 -3.60
C ARG A 10 17.04 8.02 -3.14
N ILE A 11 15.84 7.54 -2.80
CA ILE A 11 14.66 8.41 -2.62
C ILE A 11 14.10 8.43 -1.20
N VAL A 12 14.55 7.53 -0.31
CA VAL A 12 14.04 7.46 1.07
C VAL A 12 15.16 7.70 2.08
N THR A 13 16.19 6.84 2.11
CA THR A 13 17.18 6.84 3.18
C THR A 13 18.01 8.13 3.29
N PRO A 14 18.34 8.86 2.20
CA PRO A 14 19.11 10.10 2.32
C PRO A 14 18.37 11.21 3.10
N TYR A 15 17.04 11.17 3.12
CA TYR A 15 16.20 12.19 3.76
C TYR A 15 15.97 11.93 5.25
N LYS A 16 16.39 10.77 5.77
CA LYS A 16 16.19 10.36 7.18
C LYS A 16 14.77 10.64 7.70
N PRO A 17 13.71 10.19 6.99
CA PRO A 17 12.35 10.58 7.33
C PRO A 17 11.89 9.99 8.65
N ARG A 18 11.11 10.76 9.41
CA ARG A 18 10.41 10.26 10.62
C ARG A 18 9.34 9.23 10.27
N ILE A 19 8.65 9.43 9.14
CA ILE A 19 7.55 8.58 8.66
C ILE A 19 7.70 8.40 7.15
N VAL A 20 7.54 7.17 6.67
CA VAL A 20 7.34 6.84 5.27
C VAL A 20 5.90 6.36 5.09
N VAL A 21 5.13 6.99 4.21
CA VAL A 21 3.84 6.47 3.77
C VAL A 21 4.03 5.76 2.43
N LEU A 22 3.75 4.46 2.40
CA LEU A 22 3.94 3.60 1.24
C LEU A 22 2.59 3.11 0.71
N TYR A 23 2.34 3.35 -0.58
CA TYR A 23 1.30 2.67 -1.34
C TYR A 23 1.95 2.09 -2.61
N ALA A 24 2.00 0.77 -2.71
CA ALA A 24 2.56 0.08 -3.87
C ALA A 24 2.08 -1.37 -3.92
N GLY A 25 2.06 -1.98 -5.10
CA GLY A 25 1.82 -3.42 -5.29
C GLY A 25 0.75 -3.76 -6.32
N ASP A 26 -0.20 -2.86 -6.61
CA ASP A 26 -1.22 -3.09 -7.63
C ASP A 26 -0.61 -3.29 -9.03
N ASN A 27 0.40 -2.50 -9.38
CA ASN A 27 1.14 -2.63 -10.64
C ASN A 27 1.93 -3.93 -10.71
N ASP A 28 2.56 -4.35 -9.62
CA ASP A 28 3.31 -5.61 -9.55
C ASP A 28 2.39 -6.80 -9.86
N ILE A 29 1.21 -6.85 -9.19
CA ILE A 29 0.19 -7.88 -9.46
C ILE A 29 -0.30 -7.82 -10.90
N ALA A 30 -0.56 -6.61 -11.44
CA ALA A 30 -1.00 -6.43 -12.82
C ALA A 30 0.04 -6.90 -13.85
N SER A 31 1.33 -6.77 -13.51
CA SER A 31 2.46 -7.28 -14.32
C SER A 31 2.75 -8.77 -14.10
N GLY A 32 1.88 -9.50 -13.37
CA GLY A 32 2.00 -10.94 -13.16
C GLY A 32 2.87 -11.35 -11.96
N THR A 33 3.29 -10.40 -11.11
CA THR A 33 4.03 -10.74 -9.89
C THR A 33 3.12 -11.50 -8.93
N PRO A 34 3.55 -12.65 -8.37
CA PRO A 34 2.77 -13.37 -7.37
C PRO A 34 2.58 -12.58 -6.07
N PRO A 35 1.45 -12.73 -5.36
CA PRO A 35 1.19 -12.06 -4.07
C PRO A 35 2.31 -12.21 -3.05
N GLU A 36 2.90 -13.41 -2.96
CA GLU A 36 3.98 -13.76 -2.03
C GLU A 36 5.24 -12.95 -2.34
N ARG A 37 5.52 -12.72 -3.63
CA ARG A 37 6.65 -11.90 -4.06
C ARG A 37 6.40 -10.43 -3.77
N VAL A 38 5.16 -9.93 -3.90
CA VAL A 38 4.81 -8.56 -3.50
C VAL A 38 5.00 -8.36 -2.00
N ALA A 39 4.53 -9.31 -1.18
CA ALA A 39 4.74 -9.29 0.27
C ALA A 39 6.24 -9.36 0.63
N SER A 40 6.99 -10.29 0.05
CA SER A 40 8.45 -10.38 0.27
C SER A 40 9.19 -9.10 -0.15
N ASN A 41 8.78 -8.44 -1.23
CA ASN A 41 9.36 -7.15 -1.61
C ASN A 41 9.02 -6.05 -0.59
N PHE A 42 7.85 -6.08 0.04
CA PHE A 42 7.53 -5.16 1.14
C PHE A 42 8.45 -5.38 2.34
N GLU A 43 8.70 -6.63 2.74
CA GLU A 43 9.63 -6.96 3.83
C GLU A 43 11.05 -6.44 3.53
N GLN A 44 11.52 -6.64 2.29
CA GLN A 44 12.80 -6.10 1.83
C GLN A 44 12.83 -4.56 1.88
N PHE A 45 11.74 -3.89 1.49
CA PHE A 45 11.64 -2.43 1.59
C PHE A 45 11.77 -1.97 3.05
N VAL A 46 11.07 -2.64 3.97
CA VAL A 46 11.14 -2.34 5.41
C VAL A 46 12.57 -2.49 5.92
N GLN A 47 13.23 -3.62 5.64
CA GLN A 47 14.63 -3.86 6.05
C GLN A 47 15.57 -2.78 5.50
N LYS A 48 15.35 -2.36 4.25
CA LYS A 48 16.19 -1.37 3.58
C LYS A 48 16.04 0.04 4.17
N VAL A 49 14.85 0.39 4.65
CA VAL A 49 14.59 1.67 5.30
C VAL A 49 14.98 1.65 6.77
N GLN A 50 14.49 0.68 7.54
CA GLN A 50 14.70 0.61 9.00
C GLN A 50 16.09 0.11 9.40
N GLY A 51 16.82 -0.58 8.51
CA GLY A 51 18.21 -0.98 8.76
C GLY A 51 19.12 0.22 9.09
N PRO A 52 19.24 1.22 8.20
CA PRO A 52 19.98 2.44 8.50
C PRO A 52 19.20 3.45 9.36
N LEU A 53 17.86 3.37 9.41
CA LEU A 53 17.01 4.34 10.10
C LEU A 53 16.01 3.64 11.04
N PRO A 54 16.45 3.04 12.15
CA PRO A 54 15.61 2.18 13.00
C PRO A 54 14.42 2.90 13.67
N GLN A 55 14.45 4.23 13.72
CA GLN A 55 13.37 5.06 14.26
C GLN A 55 12.33 5.47 13.20
N THR A 56 12.59 5.23 11.91
CA THR A 56 11.63 5.54 10.84
C THR A 56 10.42 4.63 10.96
N ARG A 57 9.24 5.25 11.11
CA ARG A 57 7.96 4.53 11.01
C ARG A 57 7.57 4.34 9.55
N ILE A 58 6.98 3.21 9.22
CA ILE A 58 6.46 2.93 7.87
C ILE A 58 4.97 2.64 7.98
N ILE A 59 4.16 3.47 7.32
CA ILE A 59 2.73 3.28 7.17
C ILE A 59 2.51 2.73 5.77
N VAL A 60 1.98 1.52 5.65
CA VAL A 60 1.61 0.93 4.37
C VAL A 60 0.10 0.98 4.18
N ILE A 61 -0.34 1.54 3.06
CA ILE A 61 -1.74 1.52 2.64
C ILE A 61 -1.98 0.21 1.91
N SER A 62 -3.06 -0.49 2.23
CA SER A 62 -3.45 -1.72 1.53
C SER A 62 -3.54 -1.48 0.02
N ILE A 63 -3.14 -2.47 -0.78
CA ILE A 63 -3.36 -2.47 -2.23
C ILE A 63 -4.87 -2.34 -2.46
N LYS A 64 -5.27 -1.31 -3.22
CA LYS A 64 -6.66 -0.87 -3.28
C LYS A 64 -7.48 -1.69 -4.28
N PRO A 65 -8.79 -1.86 -4.05
CA PRO A 65 -9.70 -2.30 -5.09
C PRO A 65 -9.82 -1.22 -6.18
N SER A 66 -10.02 -1.61 -7.43
CA SER A 66 -10.26 -0.69 -8.54
C SER A 66 -11.13 -1.33 -9.61
N LEU A 67 -11.83 -0.51 -10.40
CA LEU A 67 -12.66 -1.00 -11.51
C LEU A 67 -11.78 -1.73 -12.54
N LEU A 68 -10.66 -1.11 -12.93
CA LEU A 68 -9.77 -1.64 -13.97
C LEU A 68 -9.15 -2.98 -13.59
N ARG A 69 -8.88 -3.21 -12.30
CA ARG A 69 -8.15 -4.40 -11.82
C ARG A 69 -8.97 -5.29 -10.90
N TRP A 70 -10.29 -5.21 -10.97
CA TRP A 70 -11.17 -5.93 -10.05
C TRP A 70 -10.99 -7.46 -10.13
N SER A 71 -10.79 -8.01 -11.32
CA SER A 71 -10.53 -9.44 -11.53
C SER A 71 -9.23 -9.96 -10.89
N MET A 72 -8.32 -9.05 -10.53
CA MET A 72 -7.05 -9.37 -9.88
C MET A 72 -7.10 -9.11 -8.37
N PHE A 73 -8.21 -8.61 -7.84
CA PHE A 73 -8.26 -8.10 -6.48
C PHE A 73 -8.08 -9.19 -5.43
N ASP A 74 -8.48 -10.43 -5.68
CA ASP A 74 -8.21 -11.53 -4.74
C ASP A 74 -6.70 -11.79 -4.56
N LYS A 75 -5.90 -11.64 -5.63
CA LYS A 75 -4.43 -11.70 -5.52
C LYS A 75 -3.88 -10.53 -4.69
N MET A 76 -4.43 -9.34 -4.88
CA MET A 76 -4.08 -8.16 -4.08
C MET A 76 -4.47 -8.35 -2.61
N ARG A 77 -5.63 -8.96 -2.33
CA ARG A 77 -6.11 -9.28 -0.98
C ARG A 77 -5.20 -10.30 -0.30
N SER A 78 -4.71 -11.32 -1.02
CA SER A 78 -3.69 -12.25 -0.50
C SER A 78 -2.39 -11.53 -0.13
N ALA A 79 -1.89 -10.63 -0.99
CA ALA A 79 -0.71 -9.82 -0.68
C ALA A 79 -0.94 -8.91 0.54
N ASN A 80 -2.09 -8.24 0.59
CA ASN A 80 -2.53 -7.41 1.70
C ASN A 80 -2.56 -8.17 3.03
N ALA A 81 -3.09 -9.40 3.04
CA ALA A 81 -3.14 -10.24 4.24
C ALA A 81 -1.73 -10.54 4.77
N MET A 82 -0.79 -10.88 3.89
CA MET A 82 0.61 -11.12 4.27
C MET A 82 1.30 -9.85 4.77
N ILE A 83 1.12 -8.71 4.08
CA ILE A 83 1.66 -7.41 4.50
C ILE A 83 1.10 -7.01 5.87
N ARG A 84 -0.20 -7.18 6.11
CA ARG A 84 -0.85 -6.92 7.39
C ARG A 84 -0.27 -7.79 8.51
N ALA A 85 -0.10 -9.09 8.25
CA ALA A 85 0.48 -10.03 9.20
C ALA A 85 1.96 -9.72 9.51
N TYR A 86 2.71 -9.21 8.53
CA TYR A 86 4.07 -8.73 8.75
C TYR A 86 4.08 -7.48 9.63
N CYS A 87 3.22 -6.50 9.35
CA CYS A 87 3.10 -5.27 10.15
C CYS A 87 2.73 -5.56 11.62
N SER A 88 1.86 -6.54 11.88
CA SER A 88 1.48 -6.88 13.26
C SER A 88 2.60 -7.51 14.09
N LYS A 89 3.68 -7.99 13.45
CA LYS A 89 4.80 -8.68 14.10
C LYS A 89 6.04 -7.81 14.26
N HIS A 90 6.10 -6.64 13.59
CA HIS A 90 7.31 -5.83 13.54
C HIS A 90 7.02 -4.40 14.02
N PRO A 91 7.86 -3.85 14.92
CA PRO A 91 7.67 -2.52 15.48
C PRO A 91 7.87 -1.42 14.42
N GLY A 92 7.22 -0.27 14.64
CA GLY A 92 7.33 0.87 13.74
C GLY A 92 6.59 0.72 12.42
N LEU A 93 5.83 -0.36 12.22
CA LEU A 93 4.99 -0.58 11.04
C LEU A 93 3.53 -0.34 11.35
N THR A 94 2.79 0.18 10.38
CA THR A 94 1.34 0.39 10.46
C THR A 94 0.70 -0.01 9.15
N TYR A 95 -0.27 -0.92 9.20
CA TYR A 95 -1.09 -1.28 8.05
C TYR A 95 -2.41 -0.50 8.08
N VAL A 96 -2.70 0.24 7.02
CA VAL A 96 -3.94 1.01 6.85
C VAL A 96 -4.80 0.31 5.81
N ASP A 97 -5.91 -0.25 6.26
CA ASP A 97 -6.86 -0.95 5.40
C ASP A 97 -7.83 0.05 4.75
N VAL A 98 -7.75 0.19 3.41
CA VAL A 98 -8.66 1.05 2.64
C VAL A 98 -9.71 0.24 1.88
N GLU A 99 -9.61 -1.08 1.83
CA GLU A 99 -10.54 -1.94 1.10
C GLU A 99 -12.01 -1.67 1.48
N PRO A 100 -12.43 -1.81 2.77
CA PRO A 100 -13.84 -1.65 3.14
C PRO A 100 -14.37 -0.23 2.87
N LEU A 101 -13.49 0.76 2.81
CA LEU A 101 -13.86 2.16 2.57
C LEU A 101 -14.11 2.45 1.07
N MET A 102 -13.61 1.59 0.19
CA MET A 102 -13.66 1.76 -1.26
C MET A 102 -14.68 0.85 -1.95
N LEU A 103 -15.28 -0.08 -1.22
CA LEU A 103 -16.37 -0.93 -1.72
C LEU A 103 -17.74 -0.30 -1.45
N GLY A 104 -18.67 -0.48 -2.39
CA GLY A 104 -20.07 -0.11 -2.23
C GLY A 104 -20.87 -1.21 -1.53
N ALA A 105 -22.16 -0.97 -1.31
CA ALA A 105 -23.08 -1.95 -0.71
C ALA A 105 -23.18 -3.27 -1.51
N ASN A 106 -22.83 -3.25 -2.79
CA ASN A 106 -22.78 -4.41 -3.68
C ASN A 106 -21.46 -5.20 -3.58
N GLY A 107 -20.54 -4.82 -2.68
CA GLY A 107 -19.24 -5.46 -2.52
C GLY A 107 -18.25 -5.20 -3.67
N LYS A 108 -18.53 -4.23 -4.56
CA LYS A 108 -17.67 -3.86 -5.69
C LYS A 108 -17.06 -2.47 -5.50
N PRO A 109 -15.95 -2.14 -6.21
CA PRO A 109 -15.37 -0.81 -6.12
C PRO A 109 -16.39 0.27 -6.49
N ARG A 110 -16.45 1.33 -5.68
CA ARG A 110 -17.32 2.49 -5.90
C ARG A 110 -16.85 3.29 -7.13
N PRO A 111 -17.62 3.34 -8.24
CA PRO A 111 -17.14 3.94 -9.48
C PRO A 111 -16.76 5.42 -9.36
N GLU A 112 -17.48 6.19 -8.53
CA GLU A 112 -17.25 7.62 -8.32
C GLU A 112 -15.90 7.96 -7.67
N LEU A 113 -15.21 6.96 -7.11
CA LEU A 113 -13.89 7.13 -6.53
C LEU A 113 -12.76 7.10 -7.56
N PHE A 114 -13.04 6.77 -8.82
CA PHE A 114 -12.04 6.63 -9.88
C PHE A 114 -12.27 7.61 -11.03
N VAL A 115 -11.17 8.07 -11.65
CA VAL A 115 -11.25 8.83 -12.91
C VAL A 115 -11.58 7.89 -14.07
N GLY A 116 -11.65 8.42 -15.30
CA GLY A 116 -12.14 7.68 -16.47
C GLY A 116 -11.41 6.37 -16.80
N ASP A 117 -10.20 6.16 -16.29
CA ASP A 117 -9.46 4.90 -16.47
C ASP A 117 -9.85 3.78 -15.50
N GLY A 118 -10.69 4.08 -14.50
CA GLY A 118 -11.13 3.10 -13.49
C GLY A 118 -10.01 2.61 -12.55
N LEU A 119 -8.84 3.25 -12.57
CA LEU A 119 -7.66 2.90 -11.77
C LEU A 119 -7.26 4.05 -10.85
N HIS A 120 -7.02 5.25 -11.39
CA HIS A 120 -6.56 6.39 -10.60
C HIS A 120 -7.74 7.03 -9.87
N MET A 121 -7.47 7.59 -8.69
CA MET A 121 -8.55 8.09 -7.83
C MET A 121 -8.97 9.52 -8.19
N THR A 122 -10.25 9.81 -8.02
CA THR A 122 -10.76 11.19 -7.97
C THR A 122 -10.33 11.85 -6.66
N PRO A 123 -10.47 13.19 -6.53
CA PRO A 123 -10.31 13.86 -5.24
C PRO A 123 -11.18 13.27 -4.12
N ALA A 124 -12.37 12.75 -4.44
CA ALA A 124 -13.23 12.07 -3.48
C ALA A 124 -12.62 10.76 -2.96
N GLY A 125 -12.00 9.96 -3.84
CA GLY A 125 -11.22 8.78 -3.43
C GLY A 125 -10.05 9.13 -2.52
N TYR A 126 -9.30 10.18 -2.85
CA TYR A 126 -8.21 10.65 -1.99
C TYR A 126 -8.69 11.15 -0.62
N LYS A 127 -9.85 11.81 -0.50
CA LYS A 127 -10.40 12.23 0.80
C LYS A 127 -10.59 11.05 1.76
N ILE A 128 -11.00 9.88 1.25
CA ILE A 128 -11.15 8.66 2.05
C ILE A 128 -9.79 8.23 2.62
N TRP A 129 -8.75 8.21 1.78
CA TRP A 129 -7.41 7.84 2.20
C TRP A 129 -6.82 8.84 3.17
N THR A 130 -7.01 10.13 2.92
CA THR A 130 -6.57 11.19 3.84
C THR A 130 -7.17 10.99 5.23
N ALA A 131 -8.48 10.75 5.32
CA ALA A 131 -9.14 10.49 6.59
C ALA A 131 -8.60 9.21 7.28
N ALA A 132 -8.35 8.15 6.52
CA ALA A 132 -7.80 6.90 7.05
C ALA A 132 -6.34 7.04 7.53
N LEU A 133 -5.53 7.88 6.88
CA LEU A 133 -4.12 8.10 7.20
C LEU A 133 -3.90 9.06 8.37
N LEU A 134 -4.76 10.07 8.52
CA LEU A 134 -4.56 11.20 9.43
C LEU A 134 -4.21 10.79 10.89
N PRO A 135 -4.82 9.73 11.48
CA PRO A 135 -4.47 9.31 12.84
C PRO A 135 -3.01 8.90 13.02
N TYR A 136 -2.32 8.51 11.95
CA TYR A 136 -0.98 7.92 12.00
C TYR A 136 0.16 8.91 11.69
N LEU A 137 -0.17 10.09 11.16
CA LEU A 137 0.82 11.07 10.66
C LEU A 137 1.42 11.99 11.74
N LYS A 138 0.94 11.90 12.98
CA LYS A 138 1.42 12.74 14.09
C LYS A 138 2.84 12.39 14.51
#